data_AF-A0A9P4DMF3-F1
#
_entry.id   AF-A0A9P4DMF3-F1
#
_cell.length_a   1.000
_cell.length_b   1.000
_cell.length_c   1.000
_cell.angle_alpha   90.00
_cell.angle_beta   90.00
_cell.angle_gamma   90.00
#
_symmetry.space_group_name_H-M   'P 1'
#
loop_
_entity.id
_entity.type
_entity.pdbx_description
1 polymer ?
#
loop_
_entity_poly.entity_id
_entity_poly.type
_entity_poly.pdbx_seq_one_letter_code
_entity_poly.pdbx_strand_id
1 'polypeptide(L)'
;MGGYKGIKADGGKVNQAKQLAAKIAKDIEACQKQTQQLAEYIEGSDWEGQFANKVKDVLLIMAKFQEELVQPMADHQKAIDNLSQNLAKYDTLSIKQGLDRVNP
;
A
#
# COMPACT_ATOMS: atom_id res chain seq x y z
N MET A 1 -12.06 -9.55 37.93
CA MET A 1 -11.53 -10.05 36.63
C MET A 1 -11.39 -8.86 35.70
N GLY A 2 -10.16 -8.34 35.54
CA GLY A 2 -9.88 -7.19 34.69
C GLY A 2 -9.97 -7.61 33.22
N GLY A 3 -11.11 -7.36 32.59
CA GLY A 3 -11.26 -7.54 31.15
C GLY A 3 -10.29 -6.60 30.44
N TYR A 4 -9.44 -7.13 29.57
CA TYR A 4 -8.67 -6.33 28.64
C TYR A 4 -9.64 -5.38 27.94
N LYS A 5 -9.52 -4.07 28.18
CA LYS A 5 -10.14 -3.05 27.32
C LYS A 5 -9.48 -3.22 25.96
N GLY A 6 -10.03 -4.12 25.15
CA GLY A 6 -9.55 -4.37 23.80
C GLY A 6 -9.45 -3.03 23.09
N ILE A 7 -8.30 -2.78 22.46
CA ILE A 7 -8.17 -1.66 21.54
C ILE A 7 -9.16 -1.96 20.42
N LYS A 8 -10.39 -1.45 20.55
CA LYS A 8 -11.42 -1.60 19.54
C LYS A 8 -10.99 -0.70 18.39
N ALA A 9 -10.24 -1.27 17.45
CA ALA A 9 -9.85 -0.54 16.27
C ALA A 9 -11.13 -0.12 15.53
N ASP A 10 -11.17 1.15 15.15
CA ASP A 10 -12.28 1.70 14.39
C ASP A 10 -12.27 1.05 13.00
N GLY A 11 -13.21 0.11 12.76
CA GLY A 11 -13.32 -0.61 11.49
C GLY A 11 -13.49 0.33 10.29
N GLY A 12 -14.08 1.51 10.48
CA GLY A 12 -14.15 2.55 9.45
C GLY A 12 -12.77 3.08 9.07
N LYS A 13 -11.92 3.36 10.06
CA LYS A 13 -10.52 3.80 9.83
C LYS A 13 -9.66 2.72 9.19
N VAL A 14 -9.84 1.45 9.59
CA VAL A 14 -9.12 0.33 8.97
C VAL A 14 -9.52 0.17 7.50
N ASN A 15 -10.80 0.31 7.18
CA ASN A 15 -11.27 0.25 5.79
C ASN A 15 -10.77 1.43 4.96
N GLN A 16 -10.73 2.64 5.53
CA GLN A 16 -10.12 3.82 4.88
C GLN A 16 -8.63 3.59 4.60
N ALA A 17 -7.87 3.08 5.58
CA ALA A 17 -6.46 2.76 5.41
C ALA A 17 -6.24 1.75 4.27
N LYS A 18 -7.10 0.72 4.17
CA LYS A 18 -7.07 -0.27 3.09
C LYS A 18 -7.31 0.35 1.72
N GLN A 19 -8.31 1.22 1.60
CA GLN A 19 -8.62 1.92 0.35
C GLN A 19 -7.47 2.85 -0.07
N LEU A 20 -6.90 3.59 0.89
CA LEU A 20 -5.77 4.49 0.63
C LEU A 20 -4.53 3.72 0.19
N ALA A 21 -4.18 2.62 0.87
CA ALA A 21 -3.04 1.79 0.50
C ALA A 21 -3.18 1.22 -0.92
N ALA A 22 -4.37 0.69 -1.25
CA ALA A 22 -4.65 0.17 -2.59
C ALA A 22 -4.58 1.27 -3.67
N LYS A 23 -5.03 2.49 -3.35
CA LYS A 23 -4.94 3.64 -4.25
C LYS A 23 -3.48 4.05 -4.49
N ILE A 24 -2.69 4.19 -3.43
CA ILE A 24 -1.28 4.58 -3.50
C ILE A 24 -0.47 3.57 -4.32
N ALA A 25 -0.69 2.27 -4.12
CA ALA A 25 -0.02 1.24 -4.91
C ALA A 25 -0.29 1.41 -6.42
N LYS A 26 -1.55 1.63 -6.81
CA LYS A 26 -1.93 1.90 -8.21
C LYS A 26 -1.33 3.20 -8.75
N ASP A 27 -1.32 4.25 -7.94
CA ASP A 27 -0.78 5.55 -8.34
C ASP A 27 0.74 5.46 -8.59
N ILE A 28 1.47 4.69 -7.77
CA ILE A 28 2.91 4.44 -7.93
C ILE A 28 3.17 3.61 -9.18
N GLU A 29 2.42 2.53 -9.41
CA GLU A 29 2.54 1.69 -10.61
C GLU A 29 2.28 2.49 -11.89
N ALA A 30 1.25 3.35 -11.89
CA ALA A 30 0.96 4.24 -13.01
C ALA A 30 2.09 5.26 -13.25
N CYS A 31 2.63 5.85 -12.17
CA CYS A 31 3.73 6.80 -12.24
C CYS A 31 5.01 6.16 -12.78
N GLN A 32 5.31 4.92 -12.35
CA GLN A 32 6.41 4.11 -12.86
C GLN A 32 6.27 3.91 -14.37
N LYS A 33 5.09 3.45 -14.82
CA LYS A 33 4.83 3.19 -16.23
C LYS A 33 4.99 4.45 -17.09
N GLN A 34 4.47 5.58 -16.64
CA GLN A 34 4.60 6.85 -17.36
C GLN A 34 6.05 7.33 -17.44
N THR A 35 6.81 7.18 -16.34
CA THR A 35 8.23 7.55 -16.29
C THR A 35 9.05 6.70 -17.25
N GLN A 36 8.78 5.39 -17.29
CA GLN A 36 9.46 4.46 -18.18
C GLN A 36 9.14 4.73 -19.66
N GLN A 37 7.87 4.97 -19.99
CA GLN A 37 7.47 5.36 -21.35
C GLN A 37 8.14 6.66 -21.82
N LEU A 38 8.30 7.63 -20.92
CA LEU A 38 9.01 8.87 -21.25
C LEU A 38 10.51 8.63 -21.45
N ALA A 39 11.13 7.80 -20.62
CA ALA A 39 12.53 7.41 -20.79
C ALA A 39 12.77 6.72 -22.14
N GLU A 40 11.93 5.73 -22.49
CA GLU A 40 11.97 5.00 -23.77
C GLU A 40 11.78 5.94 -24.97
N TYR A 41 10.82 6.87 -24.89
CA TYR A 41 10.58 7.86 -25.94
C TYR A 41 11.81 8.74 -26.19
N ILE A 42 12.45 9.21 -25.12
CA ILE A 42 13.65 10.06 -25.22
C ILE A 42 14.85 9.26 -25.70
N GLU A 43 14.99 8.00 -25.29
CA GLU A 43 16.06 7.11 -25.74
C GLU A 43 15.96 6.79 -27.24
N GLY A 44 14.74 6.57 -27.76
CA GLY A 44 14.49 6.33 -29.18
C GLY A 44 14.42 7.59 -30.05
N SER A 45 14.66 8.77 -29.49
CA SER A 45 14.63 10.05 -30.23
C SER A 45 16.02 10.47 -30.70
N ASP A 46 16.08 11.30 -31.75
CA ASP A 46 17.32 11.96 -32.22
C ASP A 46 17.80 13.09 -31.28
N TRP A 47 17.30 13.13 -30.03
CA TRP A 47 17.65 14.18 -29.08
C TRP A 47 19.01 13.91 -28.45
N GLU A 48 19.99 14.68 -28.90
CA GLU A 48 21.38 14.59 -28.47
C GLU A 48 21.83 15.81 -27.65
N GLY A 49 22.94 15.66 -26.92
CA GLY A 49 23.58 16.72 -26.14
C GLY A 49 23.49 16.52 -24.62
N GLN A 50 24.28 17.32 -23.89
CA GLN A 50 24.43 17.15 -22.43
C GLN A 50 23.11 17.30 -21.65
N PHE A 51 22.22 18.18 -22.10
CA PHE A 51 20.93 18.36 -21.44
C PHE A 51 20.03 17.13 -21.64
N ALA A 52 19.98 16.57 -22.85
CA ALA A 52 19.25 15.34 -23.14
C ALA A 52 19.74 14.17 -22.26
N ASN A 53 21.06 14.01 -22.13
CA ASN A 53 21.66 12.98 -21.29
C ASN A 53 21.28 13.14 -19.82
N LYS A 54 21.30 14.37 -19.29
CA LYS A 54 20.86 14.64 -17.91
C LYS A 54 19.39 14.30 -17.69
N VAL A 55 18.53 14.57 -18.67
CA VAL A 55 17.11 14.20 -18.59
C VAL A 55 16.94 12.68 -18.57
N LYS A 56 17.67 11.95 -19.44
CA LYS A 56 17.70 10.48 -19.44
C LYS A 56 18.13 9.93 -18.06
N ASP A 57 19.22 10.46 -17.49
CA ASP A 57 19.71 10.04 -16.18
C ASP A 57 18.68 10.26 -15.07
N VAL A 58 18.02 11.43 -15.05
CA VAL A 58 16.98 11.74 -14.06
C VAL A 58 15.79 10.79 -14.18
N LEU A 59 15.35 10.48 -15.40
CA LEU A 59 14.23 9.56 -15.62
C LEU A 59 14.57 8.13 -15.18
N LEU A 60 15.80 7.68 -15.41
CA LEU A 60 16.26 6.37 -14.92
C LEU A 60 16.30 6.32 -13.38
N ILE A 61 16.77 7.39 -12.73
CA ILE A 61 16.75 7.50 -11.26
C ILE A 61 15.32 7.45 -10.73
N MET A 62 14.40 8.19 -11.36
CA MET A 62 12.98 8.20 -10.98
C MET A 62 12.33 6.83 -11.15
N ALA A 63 12.55 6.17 -12.29
CA ALA A 63 12.02 4.83 -12.57
C ALA A 63 12.50 3.81 -11.53
N LYS A 64 13.80 3.83 -11.21
CA LYS A 64 14.38 2.94 -10.19
C LYS A 64 13.82 3.21 -8.79
N PHE A 65 13.68 4.48 -8.41
CA PHE A 65 13.06 4.84 -7.13
C PHE A 65 11.62 4.34 -7.04
N GLN A 66 10.83 4.48 -8.11
CA GLN A 66 9.46 3.99 -8.17
C GLN A 66 9.40 2.45 -8.08
N GLU A 67 10.32 1.74 -8.72
CA GLU A 67 10.47 0.28 -8.62
C GLU A 67 10.76 -0.16 -7.17
N GLU A 68 11.67 0.54 -6.48
CA GLU A 68 12.02 0.26 -5.08
C GLU A 68 10.84 0.50 -4.11
N LEU A 69 9.84 1.30 -4.48
CA LEU A 69 8.63 1.53 -3.68
C LEU A 69 7.58 0.42 -3.80
N VAL A 70 7.65 -0.44 -4.83
CA VAL A 70 6.64 -1.49 -5.07
C VAL A 70 6.55 -2.46 -3.89
N GLN A 71 7.70 -2.97 -3.43
CA GLN A 71 7.74 -3.95 -2.34
C GLN A 71 7.26 -3.38 -0.99
N PRO A 72 7.75 -2.20 -0.53
CA PRO A 72 7.21 -1.56 0.67
C PRO A 72 5.70 -1.34 0.65
N MET A 73 5.13 -0.97 -0.51
CA MET A 73 3.69 -0.78 -0.64
C MET A 73 2.92 -2.10 -0.55
N ALA A 74 3.43 -3.17 -1.17
CA ALA A 74 2.86 -4.51 -1.03
C ALA A 74 2.89 -4.98 0.44
N ASP A 75 3.99 -4.75 1.14
CA ASP A 75 4.13 -5.10 2.56
C ASP A 75 3.18 -4.28 3.45
N HIS A 76 3.02 -2.98 3.17
CA HIS A 76 2.03 -2.13 3.84
C HIS A 76 0.60 -2.60 3.62
N GLN A 77 0.23 -2.95 2.39
CA GLN A 77 -1.09 -3.48 2.08
C GLN A 77 -1.36 -4.80 2.83
N LYS A 78 -0.37 -5.70 2.84
CA LYS A 78 -0.43 -6.97 3.60
C LYS A 78 -0.57 -6.74 5.10
N ALA A 79 0.14 -5.77 5.67
CA ALA A 79 0.04 -5.44 7.08
C ALA A 79 -1.37 -4.94 7.46
N ILE A 80 -1.98 -4.09 6.62
CA ILE A 80 -3.35 -3.60 6.83
C ILE A 80 -4.37 -4.73 6.69
N ASP A 81 -4.20 -5.63 5.71
CA ASP A 81 -5.07 -6.79 5.54
C ASP A 81 -4.98 -7.75 6.74
N ASN A 82 -3.77 -8.00 7.24
CA ASN A 82 -3.56 -8.82 8.44
C ASN A 82 -4.19 -8.17 9.68
N LEU A 83 -4.07 -6.85 9.84
CA LEU A 83 -4.73 -6.12 10.92
C LEU A 83 -6.25 -6.29 10.84
N SER A 84 -6.84 -6.10 9.65
CA SER A 84 -8.28 -6.27 9.42
C SER A 84 -8.77 -7.67 9.76
N GLN A 85 -8.05 -8.71 9.32
CA GLN A 85 -8.39 -10.11 9.64
C GLN A 85 -8.29 -10.40 11.14
N ASN A 86 -7.27 -9.89 11.82
CA ASN A 86 -7.08 -10.12 13.26
C ASN A 86 -8.18 -9.43 14.08
N LEU A 87 -8.61 -8.24 13.68
CA LEU A 87 -9.73 -7.53 14.31
C LEU A 87 -11.04 -8.31 14.15
N ALA A 88 -11.34 -8.80 12.95
CA ALA A 88 -12.55 -9.60 12.69
C ALA A 88 -12.61 -10.88 13.55
N LYS A 89 -11.46 -11.55 13.75
CA LYS A 89 -11.33 -12.71 14.64
C LYS A 89 -11.61 -12.34 16.11
N TYR A 90 -11.06 -11.21 16.58
CA TYR A 90 -11.24 -10.75 17.95
C TYR A 90 -12.70 -10.39 18.25
N ASP A 91 -13.37 -9.71 17.32
CA ASP A 91 -14.81 -9.39 17.44
C ASP A 91 -15.66 -10.65 17.49
N THR A 92 -15.37 -11.64 16.64
CA THR A 92 -16.10 -12.92 16.60
C THR A 92 -15.94 -13.72 17.90
N LEU A 93 -14.72 -13.79 18.45
CA LEU A 93 -14.46 -14.44 19.74
C LEU A 93 -15.20 -13.74 20.88
N SER A 94 -15.21 -12.41 20.89
CA SER A 94 -15.91 -11.61 21.89
C SER A 94 -17.43 -11.84 21.85
N ILE A 95 -18.01 -11.93 20.64
CA ILE A 95 -19.43 -12.25 20.44
C ILE A 95 -19.74 -13.66 20.95
N LYS A 96 -18.91 -14.66 20.59
CA LYS A 96 -19.10 -16.05 21.02
C LYS A 96 -19.07 -16.19 22.54
N GLN A 97 -18.06 -15.60 23.20
CA GLN A 97 -17.97 -15.59 24.67
C GLN A 97 -19.15 -14.87 25.33
N GLY A 98 -19.68 -13.84 24.67
CA GLY A 98 -20.91 -13.17 25.09
C GLY A 98 -22.11 -14.12 25.06
N LEU A 99 -22.32 -14.81 23.94
CA LEU A 99 -23.41 -15.78 23.75
C LEU A 99 -23.34 -16.95 24.74
N ASP A 100 -22.16 -17.56 24.92
CA ASP A 100 -21.95 -18.68 25.86
C ASP A 100 -22.28 -18.30 27.32
N ARG A 101 -22.20 -17.01 27.69
CA ARG A 101 -22.58 -16.53 29.03
C ARG A 101 -24.09 -16.35 29.24
N VAL A 102 -24.83 -16.08 28.16
CA VAL A 102 -26.29 -15.87 28.23
C VAL A 102 -27.06 -17.15 27.92
N ASN A 103 -26.39 -18.15 27.32
CA ASN A 103 -26.98 -19.43 26.96
C ASN A 103 -25.99 -20.57 27.30
N PRO A 104 -25.78 -20.86 28.60
CA PRO A 104 -24.76 -21.80 29.09
C PRO A 104 -25.03 -23.27 28.75
#